data_AF-A0A7S4JWD3-F1
#
_entry.id   AF-A0A7S4JWD3-F1
#
_cell.length_a   1.000
_cell.length_b   1.000
_cell.length_c   1.000
_cell.angle_alpha   90.00
_cell.angle_beta   90.00
_cell.angle_gamma   90.00
#
_symmetry.space_group_name_H-M   'P 1'
#
loop_
_entity.id
_entity.type
_entity.pdbx_description
1 polymer ?
#
loop_
_entity_poly.entity_id
_entity_poly.type
_entity_poly.pdbx_seq_one_letter_code
_entity_poly.pdbx_strand_id
1 'polypeptide(L)'
;DRYPNLDLASTRPFPEDSSFTIIYEGPQNEFHVKSLPSNEQHWFRVRACSNNIMSRWCNKTLSVKTKEERGFSWDRAASHKETVISMEGQRVQRSPSSSHWVCAFGNKAFNLKRRYATIKVSGDSPYLYVGVAYKGAPVAEAYNNVSVLWRKGSGDLCFHGVRLNRSKLPSVSSASGELCYGGGDVVGIMVDVKLGKVAFFCNGVLARTASGLRTDVDVLPFVSLGSADVVAEFTTESFIPTTPRDFSS
;
A
#
# COMPACT_ATOMS: atom_id res chain seq x y z
N ASP A 1 8.58 -2.41 26.41
CA ASP A 1 8.08 -3.78 26.20
C ASP A 1 8.86 -4.77 27.04
N ARG A 2 8.19 -5.54 27.92
CA ARG A 2 8.85 -6.50 28.84
C ARG A 2 9.18 -7.86 28.22
N TYR A 3 8.84 -8.08 26.96
CA TYR A 3 8.95 -9.38 26.30
C TYR A 3 9.72 -9.28 24.97
N PRO A 4 10.55 -10.27 24.63
CA PRO A 4 11.17 -10.35 23.32
C PRO A 4 10.08 -10.46 22.24
N ASN A 5 10.19 -9.61 21.23
CA ASN A 5 9.31 -9.60 20.07
C ASN A 5 10.11 -10.01 18.84
N LEU A 6 9.53 -10.86 18.00
CA LEU A 6 10.10 -11.19 16.70
C LEU A 6 9.14 -10.79 15.59
N ASP A 7 9.69 -10.16 14.56
CA ASP A 7 9.02 -9.95 13.29
C ASP A 7 9.29 -11.16 12.38
N LEU A 8 8.28 -12.00 12.12
CA LEU A 8 8.49 -13.25 11.38
C LEU A 8 9.04 -13.01 9.95
N ALA A 9 8.79 -11.81 9.39
CA ALA A 9 9.28 -11.39 8.09
C ALA A 9 10.80 -11.15 8.05
N SER A 10 11.47 -11.03 9.20
CA SER A 10 12.93 -10.81 9.27
C SER A 10 13.74 -12.05 9.66
N THR A 11 13.09 -13.18 9.96
CA THR A 11 13.78 -14.42 10.31
C THR A 11 14.24 -15.19 9.09
N ARG A 12 15.52 -15.56 9.06
CA ARG A 12 16.01 -16.63 8.19
C ARG A 12 15.69 -17.97 8.86
N PRO A 13 15.00 -18.90 8.19
CA PRO A 13 14.69 -20.18 8.79
C PRO A 13 15.99 -20.97 9.07
N PHE A 14 16.10 -21.54 10.26
CA PHE A 14 17.07 -22.60 10.53
C PHE A 14 16.53 -23.89 9.92
N PRO A 15 17.25 -24.52 8.98
CA PRO A 15 16.82 -25.81 8.47
C PRO A 15 16.99 -26.87 9.57
N GLU A 16 15.88 -27.44 10.01
CA GLU A 16 15.82 -28.72 10.72
C GLU A 16 14.96 -29.67 9.88
N ASP A 17 15.13 -30.99 10.04
CA ASP A 17 14.46 -32.09 9.33
C ASP A 17 12.92 -32.18 9.53
N SER A 18 12.25 -31.07 9.86
CA SER A 18 10.82 -31.05 10.17
C SER A 18 10.10 -29.89 9.48
N SER A 19 8.78 -30.01 9.33
CA SER A 19 7.88 -28.99 8.80
C SER A 19 7.75 -27.72 9.67
N PHE A 20 8.62 -27.53 10.66
CA PHE A 20 8.64 -26.42 11.61
C PHE A 20 10.00 -25.73 11.61
N THR A 21 9.99 -24.41 11.82
CA THR A 21 11.20 -23.59 11.97
C THR A 21 11.28 -23.05 13.40
N ILE A 22 12.46 -23.11 14.01
CA ILE A 22 12.72 -22.47 15.31
C ILE A 22 12.81 -20.95 15.09
N ILE A 23 11.85 -20.23 15.64
CA ILE A 23 11.79 -18.76 15.56
C ILE A 23 12.26 -18.06 16.84
N TYR A 24 12.41 -18.80 17.94
CA TYR A 24 12.83 -18.25 19.21
C TYR A 24 13.41 -19.31 20.14
N GLU A 25 14.54 -18.98 20.77
CA GLU A 25 15.17 -19.77 21.81
C GLU A 25 15.73 -18.81 22.87
N GLY A 26 15.20 -18.87 24.09
CA GLY A 26 15.60 -17.97 25.17
C GLY A 26 14.98 -18.33 26.51
N PRO A 27 15.47 -17.73 27.61
CA PRO A 27 15.04 -18.05 28.97
C PRO A 27 13.64 -17.54 29.35
N GLN A 28 13.02 -16.71 28.52
CA GLN A 28 11.72 -16.08 28.82
C GLN A 28 10.56 -17.06 28.65
N ASN A 29 9.61 -17.01 29.59
CA ASN A 29 8.40 -17.84 29.57
C ASN A 29 7.33 -17.35 28.58
N GLU A 30 7.48 -16.13 28.07
CA GLU A 30 6.54 -15.49 27.16
C GLU A 30 7.28 -14.90 25.97
N PHE A 31 6.69 -15.03 24.79
CA PHE A 31 7.25 -14.58 23.53
C PHE A 31 6.13 -14.14 22.59
N HIS A 32 6.33 -13.01 21.91
CA HIS A 32 5.34 -12.45 20.99
C HIS A 32 5.84 -12.51 19.54
N VAL A 33 5.06 -13.19 18.72
CA VAL A 33 5.25 -13.23 17.27
C VAL A 33 4.42 -12.12 16.63
N LYS A 34 5.09 -11.25 15.87
CA LYS A 34 4.45 -10.16 15.11
C LYS A 34 4.55 -10.47 13.61
N SER A 35 3.67 -9.81 12.83
CA SER A 35 3.68 -9.86 11.35
C SER A 35 3.40 -11.22 10.74
N LEU A 36 2.59 -12.05 11.40
CA LEU A 36 2.09 -13.26 10.76
C LEU A 36 1.31 -12.86 9.49
N PRO A 37 1.57 -13.51 8.34
CA PRO A 37 0.75 -13.33 7.15
C PRO A 37 -0.74 -13.43 7.48
N SER A 38 -1.51 -12.49 6.93
CA SER A 38 -2.95 -12.37 7.18
C SER A 38 -3.75 -13.44 6.45
N ASN A 39 -4.91 -13.83 7.00
CA ASN A 39 -5.78 -14.89 6.45
C ASN A 39 -5.11 -16.27 6.32
N GLU A 40 -4.04 -16.52 7.06
CA GLU A 40 -3.30 -17.78 7.02
C GLU A 40 -3.44 -18.56 8.33
N GLN A 41 -3.34 -19.88 8.22
CA GLN A 41 -3.28 -20.77 9.37
C GLN A 41 -1.82 -20.96 9.77
N HIS A 42 -1.51 -20.64 11.01
CA HIS A 42 -0.18 -20.79 11.59
C HIS A 42 -0.20 -21.89 12.66
N TRP A 43 0.89 -22.63 12.78
CA TRP A 43 1.06 -23.69 13.77
C TRP A 43 2.29 -23.44 14.63
N PHE A 44 2.11 -23.53 15.94
CA PHE A 44 3.16 -23.32 16.93
C PHE A 44 3.32 -24.56 17.81
N ARG A 45 4.58 -24.84 18.16
CA ARG A 45 4.96 -25.81 19.17
C ARG A 45 6.02 -25.19 20.08
N VAL A 46 6.09 -25.69 21.29
CA VAL A 46 7.06 -25.27 22.30
C VAL A 46 7.77 -26.50 22.86
N ARG A 47 9.04 -26.34 23.20
CA ARG A 47 9.84 -27.30 23.97
C ARG A 47 10.57 -26.55 25.07
N ALA A 48 10.85 -27.23 26.17
CA ALA A 48 11.70 -26.67 27.20
C ALA A 48 13.17 -26.79 26.79
N CYS A 49 13.96 -25.77 27.08
CA CYS A 49 15.42 -25.78 26.92
C CYS A 49 16.07 -25.40 28.26
N SER A 50 17.10 -26.14 28.67
CA SER A 50 17.92 -25.83 29.83
C SER A 50 19.37 -26.14 29.49
N ASN A 51 20.19 -25.10 29.32
CA ASN A 51 21.56 -25.20 28.81
C ASN A 51 21.58 -25.95 27.46
N ASN A 52 22.31 -27.07 27.38
CA ASN A 52 22.41 -27.90 26.17
C ASN A 52 21.41 -29.07 26.15
N ILE A 53 20.43 -29.08 27.06
CA ILE A 53 19.42 -30.14 27.15
C ILE A 53 18.09 -29.57 26.65
N MET A 54 17.56 -30.18 25.59
CA MET A 54 16.26 -29.85 25.02
C MET A 54 15.27 -30.98 25.30
N SER A 55 14.06 -30.63 25.73
CA SER A 55 12.98 -31.59 25.80
C SER A 55 12.54 -32.01 24.40
N ARG A 56 11.74 -33.08 24.32
CA ARG A 56 10.91 -33.33 23.13
C ARG A 56 9.96 -32.15 22.90
N TRP A 57 9.59 -31.92 21.64
CA TRP A 57 8.51 -31.00 21.29
C TRP A 57 7.22 -31.39 22.01
N CYS A 58 6.43 -30.40 22.44
CA CYS A 58 5.12 -30.69 23.00
C CYS A 58 4.24 -31.42 21.97
N ASN A 59 3.50 -32.43 22.43
CA ASN A 59 2.59 -33.18 21.55
C ASN A 59 1.44 -32.32 21.02
N LYS A 60 1.08 -31.25 21.75
CA LYS A 60 0.04 -30.32 21.36
C LYS A 60 0.59 -29.27 20.40
N THR A 61 0.00 -29.19 19.21
CA THR A 61 0.25 -28.09 18.27
C THR A 61 -0.82 -27.02 18.50
N LEU A 62 -0.41 -25.78 18.75
CA LEU A 62 -1.34 -24.66 18.81
C LEU A 62 -1.54 -24.12 17.40
N SER A 63 -2.78 -24.10 16.92
CA SER A 63 -3.13 -23.54 15.61
C SER A 63 -3.77 -22.17 15.79
N VAL A 64 -3.22 -21.14 15.14
CA VAL A 64 -3.78 -19.78 15.15
C VAL A 64 -4.11 -19.38 13.73
N LYS A 65 -5.37 -19.07 13.45
CA LYS A 65 -5.76 -18.47 12.17
C LYS A 65 -5.68 -16.96 12.31
N THR A 66 -4.82 -16.30 11.53
CA THR A 66 -4.82 -14.84 11.50
C THR A 66 -6.11 -14.37 10.85
N LYS A 67 -6.67 -13.27 11.36
CA LYS A 67 -7.80 -12.63 10.70
C LYS A 67 -7.36 -12.17 9.32
N GLU A 68 -8.28 -12.19 8.37
CA GLU A 68 -8.08 -11.49 7.12
C GLU A 68 -7.81 -10.03 7.44
N GLU A 69 -6.60 -9.59 7.10
CA GLU A 69 -6.29 -8.19 7.23
C GLU A 69 -6.97 -7.54 6.04
N ARG A 70 -8.14 -6.93 6.29
CA ARG A 70 -8.80 -6.13 5.26
C ARG A 70 -7.74 -5.21 4.66
N GLY A 71 -7.59 -5.25 3.35
CA GLY A 71 -6.62 -4.45 2.63
C GLY A 71 -6.89 -2.95 2.79
N PHE A 72 -6.47 -2.16 1.81
CA PHE A 72 -6.92 -0.79 1.77
C PHE A 72 -8.44 -0.73 1.55
N SER A 73 -9.08 0.24 2.17
CA SER A 73 -10.45 0.64 1.85
C SER A 73 -10.52 2.17 1.89
N TRP A 74 -11.45 2.76 1.16
CA TRP A 74 -11.74 4.18 1.24
C TRP A 74 -12.37 4.52 2.59
N ASP A 75 -11.89 5.59 3.22
CA ASP A 75 -12.40 6.10 4.48
C ASP A 75 -13.48 7.15 4.21
N ARG A 76 -14.73 6.80 4.48
CA ARG A 76 -15.88 7.70 4.28
C ARG A 76 -15.80 8.95 5.17
N ALA A 77 -15.25 8.85 6.37
CA ALA A 77 -15.16 9.99 7.29
C ALA A 77 -14.05 10.97 6.90
N ALA A 78 -12.96 10.45 6.30
CA ALA A 78 -11.87 11.28 5.82
C ALA A 78 -12.08 11.82 4.39
N SER A 79 -13.03 11.27 3.62
CA SER A 79 -13.27 11.61 2.22
C SER A 79 -14.29 12.74 2.03
N HIS A 80 -14.35 13.31 0.82
CA HIS A 80 -15.31 14.37 0.52
C HIS A 80 -16.74 13.85 0.63
N LYS A 81 -17.64 14.64 1.23
CA LYS A 81 -19.04 14.23 1.50
C LYS A 81 -19.84 13.84 0.25
N GLU A 82 -19.42 14.35 -0.90
CA GLU A 82 -20.02 14.05 -2.20
C GLU A 82 -19.35 12.85 -2.91
N THR A 83 -18.46 12.13 -2.25
CA THR A 83 -18.04 10.80 -2.69
C THR A 83 -19.07 9.76 -2.30
N VAL A 84 -19.32 8.82 -3.20
CA VAL A 84 -20.14 7.64 -2.95
C VAL A 84 -19.18 6.47 -2.79
N ILE A 85 -19.03 6.01 -1.55
CA ILE A 85 -18.16 4.88 -1.20
C ILE A 85 -19.04 3.66 -0.90
N SER A 86 -18.74 2.51 -1.51
CA SER A 86 -19.44 1.23 -1.29
C SER A 86 -19.46 0.83 0.19
N MET A 87 -20.37 -0.05 0.60
CA MET A 87 -20.50 -0.50 2.00
C MET A 87 -19.21 -1.15 2.53
N GLU A 88 -18.51 -1.88 1.67
CA GLU A 88 -17.25 -2.57 1.95
C GLU A 88 -16.03 -1.62 1.91
N GLY A 89 -16.25 -0.37 1.50
CA GLY A 89 -15.21 0.63 1.31
C GLY A 89 -14.25 0.37 0.15
N GLN A 90 -14.51 -0.59 -0.74
CA GLN A 90 -13.57 -0.92 -1.82
C GLN A 90 -13.73 0.00 -3.03
N ARG A 91 -14.95 0.43 -3.34
CA ARG A 91 -15.27 1.25 -4.51
C ARG A 91 -15.58 2.67 -4.10
N VAL A 92 -15.08 3.63 -4.87
CA VAL A 92 -15.42 5.05 -4.75
C VAL A 92 -15.71 5.67 -6.11
N GLN A 93 -16.71 6.53 -6.14
CA GLN A 93 -17.07 7.35 -7.28
C GLN A 93 -17.53 8.73 -6.80
N ARG A 94 -17.61 9.69 -7.70
CA ARG A 94 -18.22 10.98 -7.41
C ARG A 94 -19.74 10.86 -7.45
N SER A 95 -20.45 11.53 -6.55
CA SER A 95 -21.91 11.64 -6.61
C SER A 95 -22.34 12.22 -7.97
N PRO A 96 -23.33 11.64 -8.67
CA PRO A 96 -23.86 12.19 -9.91
C PRO A 96 -24.42 13.61 -9.78
N SER A 97 -24.84 14.01 -8.57
CA SER A 97 -25.36 15.35 -8.28
C SER A 97 -24.26 16.40 -8.03
N SER A 98 -23.00 15.98 -7.89
CA SER A 98 -21.89 16.91 -7.69
C SER A 98 -21.47 17.54 -9.02
N SER A 99 -21.18 18.84 -9.01
CA SER A 99 -20.58 19.57 -10.13
C SER A 99 -19.08 19.83 -9.93
N HIS A 100 -18.53 19.53 -8.75
CA HIS A 100 -17.16 19.84 -8.39
C HIS A 100 -16.27 18.59 -8.42
N TRP A 101 -14.95 18.81 -8.37
CA TRP A 101 -14.01 17.73 -8.10
C TRP A 101 -14.14 17.28 -6.66
N VAL A 102 -14.08 15.97 -6.44
CA VAL A 102 -14.08 15.37 -5.11
C VAL A 102 -12.79 14.57 -4.89
N CYS A 103 -12.52 14.20 -3.65
CA CYS A 103 -11.41 13.31 -3.33
C CYS A 103 -11.80 12.27 -2.29
N ALA A 104 -11.08 11.16 -2.31
CA ALA A 104 -11.19 10.10 -1.32
C ALA A 104 -9.82 9.65 -0.84
N PHE A 105 -9.77 9.26 0.44
CA PHE A 105 -8.56 8.84 1.13
C PHE A 105 -8.69 7.39 1.58
N GLY A 106 -7.60 6.64 1.53
CA GLY A 106 -7.54 5.31 2.13
C GLY A 106 -7.59 5.39 3.67
N ASN A 107 -8.16 4.37 4.28
CA ASN A 107 -8.32 4.23 5.74
C ASN A 107 -7.03 3.83 6.48
N LYS A 108 -5.99 3.44 5.75
CA LYS A 108 -4.73 2.96 6.32
C LYS A 108 -3.56 3.65 5.61
N ALA A 109 -2.53 3.94 6.40
CA ALA A 109 -1.27 4.45 5.87
C ALA A 109 -0.41 3.35 5.26
N PHE A 110 0.36 3.75 4.26
CA PHE A 110 1.51 2.98 3.82
C PHE A 110 2.52 2.88 4.96
N ASN A 111 3.14 1.72 5.11
CA ASN A 111 4.19 1.46 6.09
C ASN A 111 5.14 0.37 5.57
N LEU A 112 6.13 -0.02 6.38
CA LEU A 112 7.13 -1.01 5.96
C LEU A 112 6.55 -2.36 5.53
N LYS A 113 5.40 -2.76 6.08
CA LYS A 113 4.69 -4.03 5.81
C LYS A 113 3.63 -3.88 4.73
N ARG A 114 3.12 -2.66 4.52
CA ARG A 114 2.11 -2.33 3.51
C ARG A 114 2.61 -1.19 2.63
N ARG A 115 3.46 -1.53 1.68
CA ARG A 115 4.09 -0.57 0.76
C ARG A 115 3.35 -0.40 -0.56
N TYR A 116 2.35 -1.24 -0.86
CA TYR A 116 1.77 -1.32 -2.19
C TYR A 116 0.24 -1.37 -2.15
N ALA A 117 -0.40 -0.56 -3.00
CA ALA A 117 -1.84 -0.55 -3.23
C ALA A 117 -2.11 -0.63 -4.74
N THR A 118 -3.17 -1.32 -5.14
CA THR A 118 -3.66 -1.35 -6.53
C THR A 118 -5.08 -0.84 -6.60
N ILE A 119 -5.34 -0.01 -7.61
CA ILE A 119 -6.62 0.63 -7.84
C ILE A 119 -7.04 0.31 -9.28
N LYS A 120 -8.13 -0.44 -9.44
CA LYS A 120 -8.78 -0.67 -10.72
C LYS A 120 -9.61 0.55 -11.09
N VAL A 121 -9.46 0.99 -12.33
CA VAL A 121 -10.19 2.12 -12.90
C VAL A 121 -11.30 1.58 -13.78
N SER A 122 -12.49 2.16 -13.69
CA SER A 122 -13.60 1.88 -14.61
C SER A 122 -14.24 3.19 -15.04
N GLY A 123 -14.77 3.23 -16.27
CA GLY A 123 -15.27 4.46 -16.91
C GLY A 123 -14.24 5.13 -17.83
N ASP A 124 -14.72 5.89 -18.81
CA ASP A 124 -13.90 6.37 -19.94
C ASP A 124 -13.45 7.83 -19.82
N SER A 125 -13.57 8.43 -18.63
CA SER A 125 -13.26 9.84 -18.44
C SER A 125 -11.82 10.07 -17.98
N PRO A 126 -11.12 11.09 -18.52
CA PRO A 126 -9.75 11.44 -18.14
C PRO A 126 -9.66 12.17 -16.78
N TYR A 127 -10.79 12.36 -16.10
CA TYR A 127 -10.90 13.13 -14.86
C TYR A 127 -10.81 12.24 -13.61
N LEU A 128 -9.83 11.34 -13.58
CA LEU A 128 -9.41 10.59 -12.40
C LEU A 128 -7.92 10.77 -12.20
N TYR A 129 -7.54 11.17 -10.99
CA TYR A 129 -6.16 11.23 -10.54
C TYR A 129 -5.95 10.25 -9.39
N VAL A 130 -4.89 9.45 -9.48
CA VAL A 130 -4.54 8.40 -8.53
C VAL A 130 -3.21 8.74 -7.88
N GLY A 131 -3.10 8.60 -6.57
CA GLY A 131 -1.97 9.17 -5.85
C GLY A 131 -1.87 8.78 -4.39
N VAL A 132 -1.11 9.59 -3.66
CA VAL A 132 -0.98 9.55 -2.21
C VAL A 132 -1.23 10.92 -1.61
N ALA A 133 -1.66 10.94 -0.36
CA ALA A 133 -1.88 12.15 0.42
C ALA A 133 -1.28 12.02 1.82
N TYR A 134 -0.83 13.13 2.40
CA TYR A 134 -0.51 13.15 3.83
C TYR A 134 -1.80 13.04 4.66
N LYS A 135 -1.73 12.29 5.76
CA LYS A 135 -2.83 12.20 6.71
C LYS A 135 -3.20 13.57 7.27
N GLY A 136 -4.49 13.89 7.24
CA GLY A 136 -4.99 15.22 7.61
C GLY A 136 -5.00 16.23 6.45
N ALA A 137 -4.68 15.81 5.22
CA ALA A 137 -4.85 16.65 4.04
C ALA A 137 -6.29 17.18 3.94
N PRO A 138 -6.48 18.49 3.67
CA PRO A 138 -7.80 19.09 3.50
C PRO A 138 -8.61 18.44 2.37
N VAL A 139 -9.86 18.12 2.68
CA VAL A 139 -10.79 17.47 1.76
C VAL A 139 -11.36 18.45 0.71
N ALA A 140 -11.35 19.75 1.01
CA ALA A 140 -11.95 20.79 0.17
C ALA A 140 -11.15 21.11 -1.11
N GLU A 141 -9.86 20.78 -1.16
CA GLU A 141 -8.96 21.23 -2.23
C GLU A 141 -8.68 20.16 -3.31
N ALA A 142 -9.27 18.98 -3.16
CA ALA A 142 -9.15 17.86 -4.11
C ALA A 142 -7.70 17.66 -4.60
N TYR A 143 -7.47 17.73 -5.91
CA TYR A 143 -6.14 17.54 -6.52
C TYR A 143 -5.21 18.77 -6.44
N ASN A 144 -5.72 19.95 -6.08
CA ASN A 144 -4.92 21.17 -6.01
C ASN A 144 -4.19 21.33 -4.66
N ASN A 145 -4.39 20.39 -3.74
CA ASN A 145 -3.82 20.49 -2.40
C ASN A 145 -2.29 20.34 -2.40
N VAL A 146 -1.62 21.09 -1.54
CA VAL A 146 -0.16 20.98 -1.37
C VAL A 146 0.26 19.66 -0.71
N SER A 147 -0.67 18.92 -0.12
CA SER A 147 -0.41 17.69 0.65
C SER A 147 -0.64 16.41 -0.15
N VAL A 148 -0.77 16.52 -1.47
CA VAL A 148 -1.01 15.37 -2.35
C VAL A 148 0.07 15.24 -3.43
N LEU A 149 0.35 13.98 -3.77
CA LEU A 149 1.14 13.58 -4.92
C LEU A 149 0.25 12.68 -5.77
N TRP A 150 -0.03 13.08 -7.01
CA TRP A 150 -0.94 12.32 -7.86
C TRP A 150 -0.47 12.23 -9.29
N ARG A 151 -0.97 11.21 -9.96
CA ARG A 151 -0.79 10.95 -11.38
C ARG A 151 -2.14 11.02 -12.08
N LYS A 152 -2.24 11.77 -13.17
CA LYS A 152 -3.42 11.82 -14.04
C LYS A 152 -3.39 10.70 -15.08
N GLY A 153 -4.56 10.25 -15.53
CA GLY A 153 -4.70 9.24 -16.59
C GLY A 153 -3.90 9.57 -17.86
N SER A 154 -3.79 10.84 -18.24
CA SER A 154 -2.99 11.30 -19.39
C SER A 154 -1.47 11.29 -19.16
N GLY A 155 -0.98 10.82 -18.01
CA GLY A 155 0.45 10.66 -17.75
C GLY A 155 1.10 11.70 -16.84
N ASP A 156 0.40 12.80 -16.56
CA ASP A 156 0.93 13.88 -15.74
C ASP A 156 1.15 13.51 -14.30
N LEU A 157 2.31 13.89 -13.76
CA LEU A 157 2.68 13.75 -12.37
C LEU A 157 2.75 15.12 -11.70
N CYS A 158 2.01 15.29 -10.62
CA CYS A 158 1.99 16.53 -9.84
C CYS A 158 2.28 16.24 -8.37
N PHE A 159 3.04 17.14 -7.76
CA PHE A 159 3.32 17.12 -6.33
C PHE A 159 3.23 18.53 -5.79
N HIS A 160 2.47 18.71 -4.71
CA HIS A 160 2.24 20.02 -4.09
C HIS A 160 1.66 21.07 -5.07
N GLY A 161 0.75 20.66 -5.95
CA GLY A 161 0.19 21.53 -7.00
C GLY A 161 1.16 21.89 -8.14
N VAL A 162 2.41 21.40 -8.10
CA VAL A 162 3.41 21.64 -9.14
C VAL A 162 3.52 20.41 -10.04
N ARG A 163 3.37 20.62 -11.34
CA ARG A 163 3.61 19.59 -12.36
C ARG A 163 5.10 19.28 -12.39
N LEU A 164 5.47 18.06 -12.03
CA LEU A 164 6.86 17.57 -12.08
C LEU A 164 7.32 17.33 -13.53
N ASN A 165 6.38 17.25 -14.47
CA ASN A 165 6.62 17.16 -15.90
C ASN A 165 6.94 18.53 -16.51
N ARG A 166 8.18 18.98 -16.37
CA ARG A 166 8.84 19.84 -17.36
C ARG A 166 10.36 19.81 -17.17
N SER A 167 10.98 18.67 -17.47
CA SER A 167 12.39 18.72 -17.83
C SER A 167 12.50 19.51 -19.14
N LYS A 168 13.05 20.72 -19.10
CA LYS A 168 13.73 21.34 -20.25
C LYS A 168 15.05 20.59 -20.56
N LEU A 169 15.06 19.26 -20.46
CA LEU A 169 16.20 18.44 -20.83
C LEU A 169 15.95 17.94 -22.26
N PRO A 170 16.92 18.12 -23.17
CA PRO A 170 16.80 17.66 -24.53
C PRO A 170 16.69 16.13 -24.51
N SER A 171 15.57 15.64 -25.05
CA SER A 171 15.42 14.31 -25.66
C SER A 171 16.45 13.26 -25.20
N VAL A 172 16.32 12.78 -23.97
CA VAL A 172 16.80 11.44 -23.64
C VAL A 172 15.62 10.54 -23.93
N SER A 173 15.73 9.81 -25.04
CA SER A 173 14.82 8.75 -25.45
C SER A 173 14.72 7.67 -24.36
N SER A 174 13.85 7.87 -23.36
CA SER A 174 13.30 6.75 -22.60
C SER A 174 12.27 6.07 -23.51
N ALA A 175 12.59 4.86 -23.98
CA ALA A 175 11.80 4.08 -24.92
C ALA A 175 10.41 3.62 -24.40
N SER A 176 9.87 4.23 -23.35
CA SER A 176 8.49 4.08 -22.93
C SER A 176 7.81 5.44 -23.03
N GLY A 177 6.90 5.62 -23.99
CA GLY A 177 6.01 6.77 -24.00
C GLY A 177 5.30 6.89 -22.64
N GLU A 178 4.85 8.09 -22.26
CA GLU A 178 4.12 8.26 -21.01
C GLU A 178 2.94 7.28 -20.96
N LEU A 179 3.02 6.27 -20.09
CA LEU A 179 2.04 5.19 -20.01
C LEU A 179 0.73 5.72 -19.44
N CYS A 180 -0.19 6.17 -20.28
CA CYS A 180 -1.52 6.61 -19.82
C CYS A 180 -2.27 5.47 -19.12
N TYR A 181 -3.29 5.81 -18.33
CA TYR A 181 -4.30 4.86 -17.86
C TYR A 181 -5.70 5.41 -18.09
N GLY A 182 -6.67 4.52 -18.24
CA GLY A 182 -8.09 4.81 -18.42
C GLY A 182 -8.98 3.69 -17.89
N GLY A 183 -10.21 3.61 -18.42
CA GLY A 183 -11.16 2.57 -18.05
C GLY A 183 -10.63 1.16 -18.32
N GLY A 184 -10.70 0.29 -17.31
CA GLY A 184 -10.23 -1.09 -17.37
C GLY A 184 -8.82 -1.31 -16.82
N ASP A 185 -8.00 -0.25 -16.72
CA ASP A 185 -6.63 -0.36 -16.25
C ASP A 185 -6.53 -0.52 -14.72
N VAL A 186 -5.43 -1.11 -14.29
CA VAL A 186 -5.04 -1.22 -12.87
C VAL A 186 -3.83 -0.35 -12.60
N VAL A 187 -4.00 0.64 -11.72
CA VAL A 187 -2.96 1.55 -11.29
C VAL A 187 -2.36 1.07 -9.98
N GLY A 188 -1.07 0.77 -9.98
CA GLY A 188 -0.30 0.41 -8.80
C GLY A 188 0.38 1.62 -8.17
N ILE A 189 0.39 1.71 -6.84
CA ILE A 189 1.10 2.71 -6.06
C ILE A 189 2.02 1.98 -5.08
N MET A 190 3.33 2.16 -5.23
CA MET A 190 4.33 1.69 -4.28
C MET A 190 4.94 2.87 -3.54
N VAL A 191 5.03 2.78 -2.21
CA VAL A 191 5.62 3.83 -1.36
C VAL A 191 6.78 3.24 -0.54
N ASP A 192 7.95 3.86 -0.66
CA ASP A 192 9.03 3.68 0.30
C ASP A 192 8.98 4.83 1.32
N VAL A 193 8.40 4.55 2.48
CA VAL A 193 8.23 5.53 3.56
C VAL A 193 9.54 5.92 4.25
N LYS A 194 10.62 5.12 4.12
CA LYS A 194 11.93 5.47 4.70
C LYS A 194 12.69 6.42 3.80
N LEU A 195 12.64 6.17 2.50
CA LEU A 195 13.33 6.97 1.49
C LEU A 195 12.48 8.15 0.98
N GLY A 196 11.20 8.21 1.36
CA GLY A 196 10.28 9.24 0.88
C GLY A 196 10.05 9.16 -0.63
N LYS A 197 9.91 7.94 -1.17
CA LYS A 197 9.75 7.68 -2.62
C LYS A 197 8.40 7.06 -2.94
N VAL A 198 7.89 7.37 -4.14
CA VAL A 198 6.68 6.75 -4.72
C VAL A 198 6.97 6.24 -6.11
N ALA A 199 6.46 5.06 -6.45
CA ALA A 199 6.45 4.54 -7.80
C ALA A 199 5.00 4.23 -8.23
N PHE A 200 4.66 4.62 -9.44
CA PHE A 200 3.38 4.37 -10.08
C PHE A 200 3.54 3.33 -11.17
N PHE A 201 2.60 2.40 -11.23
CA PHE A 201 2.54 1.33 -12.22
C PHE A 201 1.19 1.40 -12.95
N CYS A 202 1.18 1.02 -14.21
CA CYS A 202 -0.05 0.78 -14.97
C CYS A 202 0.02 -0.64 -15.53
N ASN A 203 -0.94 -1.49 -15.16
CA ASN A 203 -1.00 -2.91 -15.56
C ASN A 203 0.33 -3.64 -15.31
N GLY A 204 0.93 -3.38 -14.15
CA GLY A 204 2.22 -3.98 -13.73
C GLY A 204 3.47 -3.34 -14.31
N VAL A 205 3.35 -2.43 -15.29
CA VAL A 205 4.50 -1.74 -15.90
C VAL A 205 4.80 -0.45 -15.15
N LEU A 206 6.07 -0.23 -14.79
CA LEU A 206 6.51 1.01 -14.14
C LEU A 206 6.23 2.22 -15.06
N ALA A 207 5.40 3.14 -14.58
CA ALA A 207 5.01 4.33 -15.32
C ALA A 207 5.81 5.57 -14.90
N ARG A 208 5.90 5.84 -13.59
CA ARG A 208 6.59 7.04 -13.05
C ARG A 208 7.12 6.79 -11.64
N THR A 209 8.10 7.59 -11.24
CA THR A 209 8.59 7.66 -9.86
C THR A 209 8.64 9.11 -9.38
N ALA A 210 8.49 9.32 -8.09
CA ALA A 210 8.73 10.59 -7.41
C ALA A 210 9.53 10.36 -6.13
N SER A 211 10.19 11.43 -5.66
CA SER A 211 10.96 11.46 -4.42
C SER A 211 10.66 12.76 -3.68
N GLY A 212 11.03 12.83 -2.40
CA GLY A 212 10.79 14.00 -1.56
C GLY A 212 9.46 13.97 -0.80
N LEU A 213 8.84 12.80 -0.66
CA LEU A 213 7.77 12.64 0.32
C LEU A 213 8.32 12.86 1.72
N ARG A 214 7.51 13.51 2.55
CA ARG A 214 7.72 13.58 3.99
C ARG A 214 7.67 12.18 4.61
N THR A 215 8.66 11.87 5.43
CA THR A 215 8.78 10.58 6.14
C THR A 215 8.32 10.68 7.59
N ASP A 216 8.02 11.89 8.07
CA ASP A 216 7.55 12.20 9.41
C ASP A 216 6.01 12.20 9.54
N VAL A 217 5.29 11.95 8.43
CA VAL A 217 3.83 11.96 8.38
C VAL A 217 3.32 10.69 7.68
N ASP A 218 2.23 10.14 8.21
CA ASP A 218 1.50 9.04 7.58
C ASP A 218 1.08 9.41 6.15
N VAL A 219 1.36 8.52 5.20
CA VAL A 219 0.97 8.66 3.79
C VAL A 219 -0.16 7.69 3.48
N LEU A 220 -1.27 8.18 2.93
CA LEU A 220 -2.48 7.42 2.62
C LEU A 220 -2.63 7.27 1.09
N PRO A 221 -3.25 6.18 0.58
CA PRO A 221 -3.76 6.18 -0.79
C PRO A 221 -4.76 7.30 -1.02
N PHE A 222 -4.78 7.85 -2.22
CA PHE A 222 -5.59 9.00 -2.57
C PHE A 222 -6.12 8.90 -3.99
N VAL A 223 -7.37 9.32 -4.20
CA VAL A 223 -7.91 9.61 -5.53
C VAL A 223 -8.63 10.94 -5.57
N SER A 224 -8.60 11.59 -6.74
CA SER A 224 -9.43 12.75 -7.05
C SER A 224 -10.26 12.47 -8.30
N LEU A 225 -11.56 12.75 -8.20
CA LEU A 225 -12.57 12.38 -9.19
C LEU A 225 -13.28 13.66 -9.67
N GLY A 226 -13.13 13.98 -10.94
CA GLY A 226 -13.82 15.09 -11.60
C GLY A 226 -15.06 14.67 -12.39
N SER A 227 -15.26 13.37 -12.59
CA SER A 227 -16.38 12.82 -13.35
C SER A 227 -17.12 11.74 -12.55
N ALA A 228 -18.44 11.65 -12.75
CA ALA A 228 -19.31 10.72 -12.01
C ALA A 228 -19.38 9.31 -12.63
N ASP A 229 -18.94 9.17 -13.89
CA ASP A 229 -18.83 7.90 -14.61
C ASP A 229 -17.56 7.11 -14.26
N VAL A 230 -16.60 7.73 -13.56
CA VAL A 230 -15.36 7.06 -13.16
C VAL A 230 -15.50 6.46 -11.77
N VAL A 231 -15.08 5.20 -11.68
CA VAL A 231 -15.00 4.44 -10.45
C VAL A 231 -13.54 4.06 -10.20
N ALA A 232 -13.08 4.28 -8.97
CA ALA A 232 -11.82 3.77 -8.47
C ALA A 232 -12.11 2.68 -7.43
N GLU A 233 -11.52 1.51 -7.62
CA GLU A 233 -11.74 0.34 -6.78
C GLU A 233 -10.42 -0.24 -6.27
N PHE A 234 -10.26 -0.38 -4.96
CA PHE A 234 -9.16 -1.19 -4.44
C PHE A 234 -9.33 -2.64 -4.89
N THR A 235 -8.28 -3.22 -5.46
CA THR A 235 -8.31 -4.58 -5.98
C THR A 235 -7.20 -5.42 -5.38
N THR A 236 -7.41 -6.74 -5.35
CA THR A 236 -6.38 -7.72 -5.01
C THR A 236 -5.61 -8.19 -6.24
N GLU A 237 -6.00 -7.75 -7.44
CA GLU A 237 -5.21 -7.91 -8.66
C GLU A 237 -3.82 -7.30 -8.39
N SER A 238 -2.87 -8.19 -8.15
CA SER A 238 -1.50 -7.84 -7.84
C SER A 238 -0.65 -8.24 -9.02
N PHE A 239 -0.10 -7.24 -9.68
CA PHE A 239 1.16 -7.41 -10.38
C PHE A 239 2.22 -7.38 -9.30
N ILE A 240 3.09 -8.40 -9.24
CA ILE A 240 4.29 -8.34 -8.40
C ILE A 240 5.17 -7.27 -9.04
N PRO A 241 5.19 -6.03 -8.51
CA PRO A 241 5.89 -4.96 -9.18
C PRO A 241 7.37 -5.30 -9.03
N THR A 242 8.10 -5.35 -10.14
CA THR A 242 9.55 -5.41 -10.04
C THR A 242 9.98 -4.14 -9.32
N THR A 243 10.44 -4.28 -8.08
CA THR A 243 10.87 -3.14 -7.28
C THR A 243 11.88 -2.36 -8.10
N PRO A 244 11.66 -1.04 -8.37
CA PRO A 244 12.62 -0.27 -9.14
C PRO A 244 14.00 -0.36 -8.47
N ARG A 245 15.09 -0.39 -9.25
CA ARG A 245 16.45 -0.50 -8.69
C ARG A 245 16.74 0.58 -7.64
N ASP A 246 16.13 1.75 -7.78
CA ASP A 246 16.31 2.88 -6.86
C ASP A 246 15.47 2.76 -5.56
N PHE A 247 14.68 1.70 -5.42
CA PHE A 247 13.92 1.33 -4.21
C PHE A 247 14.61 0.20 -3.41
N SER A 248 15.69 -0.38 -3.92
CA SER A 248 16.54 -1.30 -3.16
C SER A 248 17.74 -0.54 -2.60
N SER A 249 17.64 -0.13 -1.33
CA SER A 249 18.78 0.28 -0.49
C SER A 249 19.00 -0.76 0.61
#